data_AF-A0A2M9Y1Y8-F1
#
_entry.id   AF-A0A2M9Y1Y8-F1
#
_cell.length_a   1.000
_cell.length_b   1.000
_cell.length_c   1.000
_cell.angle_alpha   90.00
_cell.angle_beta   90.00
_cell.angle_gamma   90.00
#
_symmetry.space_group_name_H-M   'P 1'
#
loop_
_entity.id
_entity.type
_entity.pdbx_description
1 polymer ?
#
loop_
_entity_poly.entity_id
_entity_poly.type
_entity_poly.pdbx_seq_one_letter_code
_entity_poly.pdbx_strand_id
1 'polypeptide(L)'
;MIRIETPEEEQDFLFYLKNCNHPEIKDLTQILKYISFYDAILTVKQCAEANKDELILLEKQTKKKIFDLIVLPKLEILESEITNEELIPLITQLRKEWEKTIYIFSNLYKSHEVLFLGKEREYTLAINRVLYSDMPEARRKTLVLRLLQDMKGHNKSIYQLFYYSKQNPWSSANLNEENLEAKKYFLSLLEEWKVDPDFDPEKINNLNEFQTCLEEIPETNQKIRILGFFGFFSDYGRFSIKDQMTFSKSNQTRVRFIKQTLFRSHHFYKRLENVLTSCTNSIQSLKDL
;
A
#
# COMPACT_ATOMS: atom_id res chain seq x y z
N MET A 1 -3.16 15.37 -4.78
CA MET A 1 -3.21 15.66 -3.34
C MET A 1 -3.89 14.49 -2.67
N ILE A 2 -3.17 13.74 -1.83
CA ILE A 2 -3.76 12.69 -0.97
C ILE A 2 -4.81 13.38 -0.08
N ARG A 3 -5.93 12.73 0.27
CA ARG A 3 -7.05 13.32 1.05
C ARG A 3 -6.46 14.20 2.15
N ILE A 4 -6.78 15.49 2.09
CA ILE A 4 -6.50 16.43 3.16
C ILE A 4 -7.45 16.04 4.29
N GLU A 5 -6.90 15.73 5.45
CA GLU A 5 -7.70 15.51 6.66
C GLU A 5 -8.61 16.72 6.89
N THR A 6 -9.82 16.47 7.40
CA THR A 6 -10.71 17.60 7.67
C THR A 6 -10.05 18.52 8.70
N PRO A 7 -10.29 19.83 8.63
CA PRO A 7 -9.75 20.76 9.62
C PRO A 7 -10.12 20.36 11.06
N GLU A 8 -11.28 19.75 11.27
CA GLU A 8 -11.75 19.22 12.56
C GLU A 8 -10.92 18.02 13.02
N GLU A 9 -10.71 17.03 12.15
CA GLU A 9 -9.85 15.87 12.42
C GLU A 9 -8.42 16.29 12.81
N GLU A 10 -7.86 17.28 12.11
CA GLU A 10 -6.51 17.80 12.42
C GLU A 10 -6.48 18.54 13.77
N GLN A 11 -7.54 19.30 14.11
CA GLN A 11 -7.64 19.96 15.40
C GLN A 11 -7.71 18.96 16.56
N ASP A 12 -8.50 17.90 16.40
CA ASP A 12 -8.58 16.81 17.39
C ASP A 12 -7.22 16.14 17.57
N PHE A 13 -6.53 15.81 16.48
CA PHE A 13 -5.18 15.26 16.53
C PHE A 13 -4.23 16.16 17.33
N LEU A 14 -4.19 17.46 17.02
CA LEU A 14 -3.32 18.43 17.70
C LEU A 14 -3.68 18.58 19.18
N PHE A 15 -4.96 18.57 19.52
CA PHE A 15 -5.44 18.62 20.90
C PHE A 15 -4.92 17.43 21.71
N TYR A 16 -5.13 16.20 21.25
CA TYR A 16 -4.66 15.00 21.95
C TYR A 16 -3.13 14.89 21.96
N LEU A 17 -2.46 15.27 20.87
CA LEU A 17 -1.00 15.29 20.79
C LEU A 17 -0.39 16.26 21.82
N LYS A 18 -1.03 17.41 22.07
CA LYS A 18 -0.63 18.36 23.10
C LYS A 18 -0.75 17.74 24.50
N ASN A 19 -1.84 17.03 24.76
CA ASN A 19 -2.17 16.46 26.07
C ASN A 19 -1.44 15.15 26.41
N CYS A 20 -0.97 14.41 25.40
CA CYS A 20 -0.03 13.31 25.60
C CYS A 20 1.23 13.83 26.28
N ASN A 21 1.71 13.23 27.37
CA ASN A 21 2.93 13.68 28.06
C ASN A 21 4.15 12.80 27.80
N HIS A 22 4.01 11.77 26.94
CA HIS A 22 5.07 10.80 26.66
C HIS A 22 5.79 11.12 25.34
N PRO A 23 7.04 11.64 25.36
CA PRO A 23 7.72 12.14 24.16
C PRO A 23 7.87 11.08 23.05
N GLU A 24 8.26 9.86 23.42
CA GLU A 24 8.44 8.77 22.45
C GLU A 24 7.13 8.38 21.76
N ILE A 25 5.98 8.47 22.45
CA ILE A 25 4.68 8.16 21.82
C ILE A 25 4.28 9.28 20.88
N LYS A 26 4.56 10.55 21.21
CA LYS A 26 4.37 11.67 20.27
C LYS A 26 5.17 11.45 19.00
N ASP A 27 6.46 11.11 19.14
CA ASP A 27 7.36 10.87 18.02
C ASP A 27 6.89 9.72 17.13
N LEU A 28 6.54 8.58 17.72
CA LEU A 28 5.99 7.44 16.98
C LEU A 28 4.67 7.79 16.31
N THR A 29 3.83 8.59 16.97
CA THR A 29 2.52 8.96 16.43
C THR A 29 2.65 9.91 15.24
N GLN A 30 3.66 10.78 15.22
CA GLN A 30 3.98 11.57 14.03
C GLN A 30 4.31 10.67 12.85
N ILE A 31 5.13 9.63 13.04
CA ILE A 31 5.42 8.65 11.97
C ILE A 31 4.14 7.90 11.57
N LEU A 32 3.36 7.43 12.55
CA LEU A 32 2.11 6.72 12.32
C LEU A 32 1.10 7.56 11.55
N LYS A 33 1.06 8.88 11.74
CA LYS A 33 0.17 9.79 11.02
C LYS A 33 0.31 9.69 9.50
N TYR A 34 1.54 9.54 8.99
CA TYR A 34 1.80 9.38 7.55
C TYR A 34 1.34 8.02 7.01
N ILE A 35 1.29 7.01 7.88
CA ILE A 35 0.90 5.64 7.52
C ILE A 35 -0.63 5.47 7.65
N SER A 36 -1.18 5.86 8.80
CA SER A 36 -2.59 5.76 9.18
C SER A 36 -2.95 6.88 10.17
N PHE A 37 -3.59 7.92 9.65
CA PHE A 37 -4.04 9.07 10.45
C PHE A 37 -5.02 8.66 11.57
N TYR A 38 -5.94 7.72 11.28
CA TYR A 38 -6.90 7.23 12.27
C TYR A 38 -6.21 6.52 13.44
N ASP A 39 -5.25 5.64 13.16
CA ASP A 39 -4.49 4.98 14.21
C ASP A 39 -3.62 5.98 14.99
N ALA A 40 -3.13 7.03 14.31
CA ALA A 40 -2.40 8.10 14.96
C ALA A 40 -3.29 8.85 15.97
N ILE A 41 -4.48 9.31 15.57
CA ILE A 41 -5.45 9.96 16.48
C ILE A 41 -5.78 9.06 17.67
N LEU A 42 -6.11 7.79 17.42
CA LEU A 42 -6.44 6.86 18.51
C LEU A 42 -5.27 6.70 19.49
N THR A 43 -4.04 6.63 18.97
CA THR A 43 -2.83 6.50 19.79
C THR A 43 -2.60 7.73 20.66
N VAL A 44 -2.73 8.96 20.12
CA VAL A 44 -2.58 10.17 20.94
C VAL A 44 -3.71 10.36 21.95
N LYS A 45 -4.94 9.95 21.60
CA LYS A 45 -6.05 9.95 22.54
C LYS A 45 -5.78 9.01 23.72
N GLN A 46 -5.36 7.77 23.45
CA GLN A 46 -4.97 6.81 24.49
C GLN A 46 -3.80 7.34 25.32
N CYS A 47 -2.80 7.96 24.70
CA CYS A 47 -1.68 8.56 25.44
C CYS A 47 -2.12 9.68 26.39
N ALA A 48 -3.11 10.49 26.00
CA ALA A 48 -3.63 11.57 26.84
C ALA A 48 -4.39 11.07 28.08
N GLU A 49 -4.94 9.85 28.01
CA GLU A 49 -5.77 9.25 29.06
C GLU A 49 -5.03 8.19 29.91
N ALA A 50 -3.91 7.65 29.42
CA ALA A 50 -3.21 6.50 30.00
C ALA A 50 -2.36 6.83 31.23
N ASN A 51 -2.25 5.85 32.14
CA ASN A 51 -1.31 5.87 33.26
C ASN A 51 0.10 5.39 32.86
N LYS A 52 1.07 5.47 33.79
CA LYS A 52 2.50 5.18 33.50
C LYS A 52 2.75 3.77 32.94
N ASP A 53 2.08 2.76 33.46
CA ASP A 53 2.28 1.37 33.02
C ASP A 53 1.62 1.10 31.67
N GLU A 54 0.46 1.71 31.44
CA GLU A 54 -0.25 1.69 30.14
C GLU A 54 0.57 2.39 29.05
N LEU A 55 1.29 3.46 29.36
CA LEU A 55 2.12 4.17 28.39
C LEU A 55 3.26 3.30 27.84
N ILE A 56 3.89 2.46 28.68
CA ILE A 56 4.94 1.52 28.23
C ILE A 56 4.35 0.49 27.26
N LEU A 57 3.17 -0.04 27.58
CA LEU A 57 2.49 -0.98 26.71
C LEU A 57 2.06 -0.32 25.40
N LEU A 58 1.53 0.89 25.47
CA LEU A 58 1.10 1.69 24.31
C LEU A 58 2.27 1.96 23.38
N GLU A 59 3.43 2.37 23.90
CA GLU A 59 4.64 2.56 23.09
C GLU A 59 5.02 1.30 22.30
N LYS A 60 5.05 0.14 22.98
CA LYS A 60 5.36 -1.15 22.33
C LYS A 60 4.33 -1.50 21.27
N GLN A 61 3.04 -1.27 21.54
CA GLN A 61 1.96 -1.51 20.59
C GLN A 61 2.06 -0.58 19.37
N THR A 62 2.36 0.70 19.57
CA THR A 62 2.54 1.67 18.48
C THR A 62 3.72 1.31 17.60
N LYS A 63 4.88 0.93 18.18
CA LYS A 63 6.04 0.43 17.42
C LYS A 63 5.67 -0.79 16.57
N LYS A 64 5.00 -1.78 17.18
CA LYS A 64 4.52 -2.96 16.47
C LYS A 64 3.52 -2.60 15.38
N LYS A 65 2.65 -1.63 15.61
CA LYS A 65 1.62 -1.22 14.65
C LYS A 65 2.22 -0.50 13.45
N ILE A 66 3.17 0.41 13.66
CA ILE A 66 3.95 1.01 12.57
C ILE A 66 4.62 -0.09 11.74
N PHE A 67 5.30 -1.04 12.38
CA PHE A 67 5.95 -2.15 11.70
C PHE A 67 4.95 -3.02 10.92
N ASP A 68 3.84 -3.40 11.53
CA ASP A 68 2.80 -4.23 10.92
C ASP A 68 2.12 -3.55 9.73
N LEU A 69 1.99 -2.23 9.73
CA LEU A 69 1.36 -1.46 8.64
C LEU A 69 2.31 -1.20 7.47
N ILE A 70 3.63 -1.18 7.71
CA ILE A 70 4.64 -1.04 6.63
C ILE A 70 5.09 -2.39 6.08
N VAL A 71 4.92 -3.47 6.84
CA VAL A 71 5.29 -4.82 6.40
C VAL A 71 4.25 -5.34 5.44
N LEU A 72 4.71 -5.60 4.23
CA LEU A 72 3.88 -6.11 3.15
C LEU A 72 3.68 -7.62 3.35
N PRO A 73 2.45 -8.14 3.15
CA PRO A 73 2.18 -9.57 3.29
C PRO A 73 3.06 -10.38 2.33
N LYS A 74 3.68 -11.45 2.84
CA LYS A 74 4.50 -12.36 2.05
C LYS A 74 3.87 -13.73 2.07
N LEU A 75 3.64 -14.28 0.87
CA LEU A 75 3.29 -15.66 0.73
C LEU A 75 4.58 -16.48 0.78
N GLU A 76 4.78 -17.20 1.87
CA GLU A 76 5.81 -18.22 1.95
C GLU A 76 5.14 -19.50 1.44
N ILE A 77 5.64 -20.09 0.36
CA ILE A 77 5.25 -21.44 -0.08
C ILE A 77 6.51 -22.30 -0.01
N LEU A 78 6.56 -23.24 0.94
CA LEU A 78 7.58 -24.27 1.00
C LEU A 78 7.13 -25.38 0.06
N GLU A 79 7.60 -25.32 -1.19
CA GLU A 79 7.29 -26.30 -2.24
C GLU A 79 7.60 -27.74 -1.79
N SER A 80 8.59 -27.91 -0.91
CA SER A 80 8.99 -29.19 -0.32
C SER A 80 7.94 -29.82 0.61
N GLU A 81 6.99 -29.07 1.15
CA GLU A 81 5.97 -29.59 2.09
C GLU A 81 4.67 -30.02 1.39
N ILE A 82 4.52 -29.69 0.10
CA ILE A 82 3.34 -30.05 -0.69
C ILE A 82 3.63 -31.36 -1.43
N THR A 83 3.22 -32.48 -0.85
CA THR A 83 3.49 -33.83 -1.40
C THR A 83 2.38 -34.35 -2.31
N ASN A 84 1.19 -33.73 -2.28
CA ASN A 84 0.02 -34.18 -3.03
C ASN A 84 -0.09 -33.48 -4.40
N GLU A 85 0.01 -34.26 -5.48
CA GLU A 85 -0.04 -33.77 -6.86
C GLU A 85 -1.36 -33.05 -7.21
N GLU A 86 -2.48 -33.42 -6.61
CA GLU A 86 -3.77 -32.76 -6.87
C GLU A 86 -3.87 -31.36 -6.24
N LEU A 87 -3.09 -31.09 -5.19
CA LEU A 87 -3.05 -29.79 -4.52
C LEU A 87 -2.20 -28.77 -5.28
N ILE A 88 -1.17 -29.22 -6.02
CA ILE A 88 -0.23 -28.34 -6.72
C ILE A 88 -0.96 -27.36 -7.67
N PRO A 89 -1.88 -27.80 -8.55
CA PRO A 89 -2.64 -26.88 -9.41
C PRO A 89 -3.50 -25.89 -8.63
N LEU A 90 -4.11 -26.32 -7.52
CA LEU A 90 -4.97 -25.48 -6.69
C LEU A 90 -4.18 -24.40 -5.97
N ILE A 91 -3.02 -24.76 -5.41
CA ILE A 91 -2.10 -23.83 -4.75
C ILE A 91 -1.54 -22.83 -5.76
N THR A 92 -1.22 -23.29 -6.98
CA THR A 92 -0.80 -22.40 -8.07
C THR A 92 -1.88 -21.38 -8.42
N GLN A 93 -3.15 -21.80 -8.50
CA GLN A 93 -4.26 -20.88 -8.73
C GLN A 93 -4.47 -19.93 -7.55
N LEU A 94 -4.36 -20.42 -6.31
CA LEU A 94 -4.49 -19.62 -5.09
C LEU A 94 -3.41 -18.54 -5.04
N ARG A 95 -2.16 -18.88 -5.35
CA ARG A 95 -1.06 -17.92 -5.49
C ARG A 95 -1.37 -16.85 -6.53
N LYS A 96 -1.90 -17.22 -7.70
CA LYS A 96 -2.28 -16.24 -8.73
C LYS A 96 -3.39 -15.30 -8.27
N GLU A 97 -4.40 -15.80 -7.56
CA GLU A 97 -5.46 -14.95 -7.00
C GLU A 97 -4.96 -14.06 -5.87
N TRP A 98 -4.01 -14.55 -5.07
CA TRP A 98 -3.30 -13.75 -4.07
C TRP A 98 -2.49 -12.63 -4.74
N GLU A 99 -1.69 -12.93 -5.76
CA GLU A 99 -0.93 -11.94 -6.53
C GLU A 99 -1.85 -10.87 -7.14
N LYS A 100 -3.04 -11.24 -7.65
CA LYS A 100 -4.04 -10.26 -8.11
C LYS A 100 -4.50 -9.35 -6.98
N THR A 101 -4.80 -9.92 -5.82
CA THR A 101 -5.24 -9.17 -4.63
C THR A 101 -4.17 -8.14 -4.24
N ILE A 102 -2.93 -8.61 -4.04
CA ILE A 102 -1.81 -7.81 -3.53
C ILE A 102 -1.25 -6.82 -4.56
N TYR A 103 -1.13 -7.20 -5.84
CA TYR A 103 -0.37 -6.43 -6.82
C TYR A 103 -1.21 -5.74 -7.89
N ILE A 104 -2.46 -6.16 -8.09
CA ILE A 104 -3.34 -5.58 -9.11
C ILE A 104 -4.40 -4.73 -8.44
N PHE A 105 -5.19 -5.34 -7.55
CA PHE A 105 -6.32 -4.65 -6.96
C PHE A 105 -5.89 -3.63 -5.89
N SER A 106 -4.77 -3.84 -5.16
CA SER A 106 -4.21 -2.82 -4.24
C SER A 106 -3.96 -1.44 -4.88
N ASN A 107 -3.80 -1.37 -6.21
CA ASN A 107 -3.68 -0.09 -6.92
C ASN A 107 -5.00 0.71 -6.99
N LEU A 108 -6.13 0.05 -6.72
CA LEU A 108 -7.48 0.58 -6.92
C LEU A 108 -8.09 1.21 -5.67
N TYR A 109 -7.50 1.02 -4.49
CA TYR A 109 -8.03 1.53 -3.22
C TYR A 109 -7.07 2.48 -2.53
N LYS A 110 -7.59 3.33 -1.63
CA LYS A 110 -6.77 4.29 -0.89
C LYS A 110 -6.19 3.59 0.35
N SER A 111 -4.96 3.91 0.73
CA SER A 111 -4.34 3.34 1.96
C SER A 111 -5.14 3.57 3.27
N HIS A 112 -6.01 4.58 3.21
CA HIS A 112 -7.24 4.77 3.97
C HIS A 112 -7.95 3.58 4.58
N GLU A 113 -8.15 2.62 3.70
CA GLU A 113 -8.94 1.44 3.93
C GLU A 113 -7.99 0.41 4.50
N VAL A 114 -7.60 0.64 5.76
CA VAL A 114 -6.93 -0.33 6.64
C VAL A 114 -7.62 -1.70 6.57
N LEU A 115 -8.90 -1.71 6.21
CA LEU A 115 -9.69 -2.89 5.84
C LEU A 115 -9.06 -3.75 4.73
N PHE A 116 -8.49 -3.17 3.67
CA PHE A 116 -7.95 -3.94 2.54
C PHE A 116 -6.55 -4.48 2.83
N LEU A 117 -5.62 -3.69 3.38
CA LEU A 117 -4.34 -4.22 3.90
C LEU A 117 -4.58 -5.30 4.97
N GLY A 118 -5.59 -5.10 5.82
CA GLY A 118 -6.03 -6.09 6.80
C GLY A 118 -6.53 -7.40 6.15
N LYS A 119 -7.33 -7.30 5.08
CA LYS A 119 -7.82 -8.45 4.31
C LYS A 119 -6.72 -9.18 3.55
N GLU A 120 -5.80 -8.45 2.94
CA GLU A 120 -4.60 -9.01 2.31
C GLU A 120 -3.78 -9.84 3.30
N ARG A 121 -3.53 -9.29 4.49
CA ARG A 121 -2.85 -9.98 5.58
C ARG A 121 -3.63 -11.18 6.09
N GLU A 122 -4.95 -11.05 6.26
CA GLU A 122 -5.84 -12.13 6.69
C GLU A 122 -5.77 -13.31 5.72
N TYR A 123 -5.88 -13.07 4.42
CA TYR A 123 -5.75 -14.11 3.40
C TYR A 123 -4.36 -14.74 3.42
N THR A 124 -3.30 -13.93 3.49
CA THR A 124 -1.92 -14.46 3.54
C THR A 124 -1.71 -15.39 4.74
N LEU A 125 -2.16 -14.97 5.93
CA LEU A 125 -2.09 -15.78 7.14
C LEU A 125 -2.95 -17.04 7.04
N ALA A 126 -4.15 -16.93 6.47
CA ALA A 126 -5.04 -18.07 6.27
C ALA A 126 -4.44 -19.10 5.30
N ILE A 127 -3.85 -18.64 4.19
CA ILE A 127 -3.16 -19.51 3.22
C ILE A 127 -2.00 -20.22 3.92
N ASN A 128 -1.10 -19.48 4.55
CA ASN A 128 0.05 -20.07 5.25
C ASN A 128 -0.42 -21.08 6.31
N ARG A 129 -1.44 -20.75 7.11
CA ARG A 129 -2.01 -21.68 8.09
C ARG A 129 -2.53 -22.97 7.44
N VAL A 130 -3.28 -22.86 6.34
CA VAL A 130 -3.85 -24.03 5.67
C VAL A 130 -2.76 -24.92 5.06
N LEU A 131 -1.72 -24.32 4.49
CA LEU A 131 -0.63 -25.05 3.86
C LEU A 131 0.28 -25.74 4.88
N TYR A 132 0.58 -25.08 6.00
CA TYR A 132 1.60 -25.54 6.97
C TYR A 132 1.07 -26.23 8.22
N SER A 133 -0.25 -26.19 8.45
CA SER A 133 -0.81 -26.96 9.57
C SER A 133 -0.88 -28.45 9.25
N ASP A 134 -0.60 -29.24 10.28
CA ASP A 134 -0.76 -30.69 10.26
C ASP A 134 -2.25 -31.02 10.23
N MET A 135 -2.77 -31.29 9.03
CA MET A 135 -4.17 -31.62 8.80
C MET A 135 -4.32 -32.65 7.67
N PRO A 136 -5.40 -33.45 7.67
CA PRO A 136 -5.65 -34.41 6.61
C PRO A 136 -5.74 -33.74 5.23
N GLU A 137 -5.11 -34.33 4.21
CA GLU A 137 -5.04 -33.77 2.85
C GLU A 137 -6.41 -33.44 2.24
N ALA A 138 -7.42 -34.28 2.47
CA ALA A 138 -8.78 -34.03 2.00
C ALA A 138 -9.39 -32.75 2.62
N ARG A 139 -9.09 -32.49 3.90
CA ARG A 139 -9.51 -31.27 4.59
C ARG A 139 -8.74 -30.07 4.08
N ARG A 140 -7.42 -30.21 3.85
CA ARG A 140 -6.58 -29.17 3.25
C ARG A 140 -7.10 -28.75 1.89
N LYS A 141 -7.38 -29.72 0.99
CA LYS A 141 -7.97 -29.48 -0.33
C LYS A 141 -9.28 -28.69 -0.25
N THR A 142 -10.16 -29.07 0.66
CA THR A 142 -11.44 -28.36 0.85
C THR A 142 -11.24 -26.92 1.30
N LEU A 143 -10.31 -26.66 2.23
CA LEU A 143 -10.00 -25.32 2.71
C LEU A 143 -9.31 -24.46 1.65
N VAL A 144 -8.39 -25.03 0.88
CA VAL A 144 -7.76 -24.36 -0.27
C VAL A 144 -8.82 -23.94 -1.31
N LEU A 145 -9.77 -24.83 -1.62
CA LEU A 145 -10.86 -24.52 -2.54
C LEU A 145 -11.76 -23.39 -2.02
N ARG A 146 -12.10 -23.40 -0.73
CA ARG A 146 -12.87 -22.33 -0.10
C ARG A 146 -12.11 -21.00 -0.18
N LEU A 147 -10.84 -20.97 0.23
CA LEU A 147 -10.01 -19.76 0.15
C LEU A 147 -9.96 -19.22 -1.28
N LEU A 148 -9.79 -20.09 -2.27
CA LEU A 148 -9.78 -19.69 -3.68
C LEU A 148 -11.11 -19.06 -4.12
N GLN A 149 -12.25 -19.61 -3.69
CA GLN A 149 -13.57 -19.06 -3.98
C GLN A 149 -13.79 -17.71 -3.30
N ASP A 150 -13.44 -17.60 -2.02
CA ASP A 150 -13.57 -16.38 -1.22
C ASP A 150 -12.75 -15.24 -1.83
N MET A 151 -11.49 -15.51 -2.20
CA MET A 151 -10.61 -14.53 -2.84
C MET A 151 -11.14 -14.09 -4.21
N LYS A 152 -11.60 -15.02 -5.05
CA LYS A 152 -12.21 -14.66 -6.35
C LYS A 152 -13.46 -13.80 -6.18
N GLY A 153 -14.31 -14.14 -5.21
CA GLY A 153 -15.51 -13.36 -4.88
C GLY A 153 -15.16 -11.97 -4.38
N HIS A 154 -14.18 -11.88 -3.48
CA HIS A 154 -13.69 -10.61 -2.94
C HIS A 154 -13.09 -9.72 -4.02
N ASN A 155 -12.19 -10.25 -4.85
CA ASN A 155 -11.57 -9.56 -5.98
C ASN A 155 -12.61 -9.00 -6.96
N LYS A 156 -13.64 -9.79 -7.28
CA LYS A 156 -14.76 -9.34 -8.13
C LYS A 156 -15.55 -8.21 -7.46
N SER A 157 -15.88 -8.35 -6.18
CA SER A 157 -16.61 -7.32 -5.43
C SER A 157 -15.82 -6.02 -5.35
N ILE A 158 -14.52 -6.12 -5.09
CA ILE A 158 -13.59 -5.00 -5.05
C ILE A 158 -13.53 -4.29 -6.40
N TYR A 159 -13.38 -5.06 -7.49
CA TYR A 159 -13.35 -4.50 -8.83
C TYR A 159 -14.63 -3.73 -9.16
N GLN A 160 -15.79 -4.26 -8.76
CA GLN A 160 -17.08 -3.58 -8.91
C GLN A 160 -17.16 -2.32 -8.05
N LEU A 161 -16.77 -2.39 -6.78
CA LEU A 161 -16.70 -1.23 -5.89
C LEU A 161 -15.83 -0.14 -6.51
N PHE A 162 -14.67 -0.46 -7.06
CA PHE A 162 -13.81 0.48 -7.76
C PHE A 162 -14.50 1.09 -8.98
N TYR A 163 -15.07 0.26 -9.86
CA TYR A 163 -15.70 0.72 -11.10
C TYR A 163 -16.86 1.68 -10.86
N TYR A 164 -17.60 1.50 -9.75
CA TYR A 164 -18.73 2.34 -9.36
C TYR A 164 -18.40 3.37 -8.27
N SER A 165 -17.17 3.37 -7.76
CA SER A 165 -16.70 4.31 -6.75
C SER A 165 -16.49 5.68 -7.38
N LYS A 166 -17.21 6.67 -6.87
CA LYS A 166 -16.98 8.09 -7.19
C LYS A 166 -15.76 8.68 -6.45
N GLN A 167 -14.93 7.86 -5.80
CA GLN A 167 -13.87 8.35 -4.91
C GLN A 167 -12.59 8.71 -5.65
N ASN A 168 -12.69 9.54 -6.69
CA ASN A 168 -11.53 10.11 -7.33
C ASN A 168 -10.92 11.23 -6.44
N PRO A 169 -9.66 11.12 -5.98
CA PRO A 169 -9.01 12.19 -5.22
C PRO A 169 -8.86 13.50 -6.01
N TRP A 170 -8.90 13.43 -7.34
CA TRP A 170 -8.87 14.54 -8.29
C TRP A 170 -10.13 14.57 -9.13
N SER A 171 -11.30 14.37 -8.49
CA SER A 171 -12.59 14.41 -9.18
C SER A 171 -12.79 15.78 -9.83
N SER A 172 -12.46 15.88 -11.10
CA SER A 172 -12.60 17.08 -11.92
C SER A 172 -13.83 17.00 -12.81
N ALA A 173 -14.23 18.13 -13.40
CA ALA A 173 -15.40 18.19 -14.27
C ALA A 173 -15.18 17.41 -15.58
N ASN A 174 -13.93 17.21 -16.00
CA ASN A 174 -13.56 16.45 -17.18
C ASN A 174 -12.35 15.53 -16.93
N LEU A 175 -12.23 14.47 -17.73
CA LEU A 175 -11.14 13.50 -17.65
C LEU A 175 -9.78 14.10 -18.00
N ASN A 176 -9.74 15.15 -18.82
CA ASN A 176 -8.48 15.79 -19.23
C ASN A 176 -7.80 16.49 -18.05
N GLU A 177 -8.55 17.25 -17.26
CA GLU A 177 -8.09 17.90 -16.02
C GLU A 177 -7.64 16.86 -15.00
N GLU A 178 -8.39 15.77 -14.87
CA GLU A 178 -8.00 14.66 -14.01
C GLU A 178 -6.66 14.04 -14.45
N ASN A 179 -6.51 13.76 -15.75
CA ASN A 179 -5.28 13.20 -16.32
C ASN A 179 -4.11 14.16 -16.16
N LEU A 180 -4.30 15.47 -16.38
CA LEU A 180 -3.29 16.50 -16.17
C LEU A 180 -2.80 16.53 -14.72
N GLU A 181 -3.72 16.60 -13.75
CA GLU A 181 -3.38 16.65 -12.32
C GLU A 181 -2.69 15.35 -11.86
N ALA A 182 -3.20 14.20 -12.29
CA ALA A 182 -2.60 12.90 -11.97
C ALA A 182 -1.18 12.78 -12.56
N LYS A 183 -1.01 13.12 -13.84
CA LYS A 183 0.29 13.07 -14.53
C LYS A 183 1.30 13.99 -13.87
N LYS A 184 0.92 15.24 -13.57
CA LYS A 184 1.78 16.20 -12.87
C LYS A 184 2.23 15.67 -11.50
N TYR A 185 1.30 15.11 -10.73
CA TYR A 185 1.62 14.54 -9.43
C TYR A 185 2.60 13.34 -9.53
N PHE A 186 2.33 12.40 -10.43
CA PHE A 186 3.18 11.22 -10.60
C PHE A 186 4.58 11.57 -11.09
N LEU A 187 4.70 12.45 -12.08
CA LEU A 187 6.00 12.92 -12.56
C LEU A 187 6.79 13.62 -11.45
N SER A 188 6.13 14.45 -10.63
CA SER A 188 6.81 15.10 -9.50
C SER A 188 7.36 14.11 -8.48
N LEU A 189 6.63 13.03 -8.18
CA LEU A 189 7.09 11.98 -7.28
C LEU A 189 8.23 11.15 -7.85
N LEU A 190 8.18 10.82 -9.15
CA LEU A 190 9.24 10.07 -9.81
C LEU A 190 10.56 10.84 -9.78
N GLU A 191 10.52 12.15 -10.06
CA GLU A 191 11.70 13.02 -9.97
C GLU A 191 12.25 13.09 -8.53
N GLU A 192 11.38 13.14 -7.53
CA GLU A 192 11.81 13.09 -6.13
C GLU A 192 12.47 11.75 -5.75
N TRP A 193 11.96 10.62 -6.24
CA TRP A 193 12.55 9.30 -5.97
C TRP A 193 13.91 9.10 -6.65
N LYS A 194 14.13 9.68 -7.83
CA LYS A 194 15.41 9.54 -8.56
C LYS A 194 16.58 10.20 -7.83
N VAL A 195 16.35 11.33 -7.18
CA VAL A 195 17.39 12.07 -6.44
C VAL A 195 17.53 11.63 -4.98
N ASP A 196 16.77 10.61 -4.61
CA ASP A 196 16.65 10.15 -3.24
C ASP A 196 17.81 9.24 -2.85
N PRO A 197 18.59 9.58 -1.81
CA PRO A 197 19.74 8.78 -1.40
C PRO A 197 19.35 7.39 -0.85
N ASP A 198 18.07 7.19 -0.51
CA ASP A 198 17.56 5.94 0.03
C ASP A 198 16.85 5.07 -0.98
N PHE A 199 16.69 5.56 -2.22
CA PHE A 199 16.15 4.76 -3.31
C PHE A 199 17.19 3.77 -3.82
N ASP A 200 16.72 2.66 -4.39
CA ASP A 200 17.58 1.62 -4.93
C ASP A 200 18.18 2.03 -6.29
N PRO A 201 19.51 2.19 -6.41
CA PRO A 201 20.14 2.61 -7.65
C PRO A 201 19.87 1.67 -8.84
N GLU A 202 19.68 0.38 -8.57
CA GLU A 202 19.43 -0.62 -9.63
C GLU A 202 18.08 -0.40 -10.34
N LYS A 203 17.16 0.34 -9.73
CA LYS A 203 15.80 0.58 -10.24
C LYS A 203 15.59 1.96 -10.85
N ILE A 204 16.63 2.79 -10.89
CA ILE A 204 16.55 4.13 -11.51
C ILE A 204 16.15 4.03 -12.98
N ASN A 205 16.65 3.02 -13.71
CA ASN A 205 16.27 2.80 -15.10
C ASN A 205 14.77 2.52 -15.27
N ASN A 206 14.18 1.69 -14.39
CA ASN A 206 12.73 1.44 -14.39
C ASN A 206 11.92 2.70 -14.10
N LEU A 207 12.41 3.62 -13.24
CA LEU A 207 11.75 4.91 -13.02
C LEU A 207 11.81 5.81 -14.25
N ASN A 208 12.95 5.83 -14.96
CA ASN A 208 13.10 6.59 -16.21
C ASN A 208 12.16 6.05 -17.29
N GLU A 209 12.10 4.73 -17.46
CA GLU A 209 11.16 4.09 -18.39
C GLU A 209 9.70 4.42 -18.04
N PHE A 210 9.36 4.37 -16.74
CA PHE A 210 8.01 4.68 -16.31
C PHE A 210 7.65 6.15 -16.53
N GLN A 211 8.60 7.06 -16.31
CA GLN A 211 8.41 8.47 -16.61
C GLN A 211 8.19 8.71 -18.10
N THR A 212 9.06 8.19 -18.97
CA THR A 212 8.89 8.30 -20.43
C THR A 212 7.52 7.75 -20.85
N CYS A 213 7.12 6.63 -20.26
CA CYS A 213 5.80 6.04 -20.51
C CYS A 213 4.65 6.98 -20.11
N LEU A 214 4.69 7.59 -18.93
CA LEU A 214 3.66 8.55 -18.51
C LEU A 214 3.65 9.80 -19.40
N GLU A 215 4.82 10.27 -19.84
CA GLU A 215 4.97 11.41 -20.74
C GLU A 215 4.32 11.15 -22.11
N GLU A 216 4.45 9.94 -22.65
CA GLU A 216 3.86 9.53 -23.94
C GLU A 216 2.32 9.45 -23.91
N ILE A 217 1.69 9.27 -22.74
CA ILE A 217 0.21 9.25 -22.64
C ILE A 217 -0.33 10.68 -22.78
N PRO A 218 -1.13 10.99 -23.82
CA PRO A 218 -1.71 12.32 -24.01
C PRO A 218 -2.77 12.60 -22.94
N GLU A 219 -2.74 13.79 -22.34
CA GLU A 219 -3.70 14.20 -21.31
C GLU A 219 -5.13 14.31 -21.86
N THR A 220 -5.25 14.62 -23.15
CA THR A 220 -6.51 14.73 -23.88
C THR A 220 -7.14 13.37 -24.25
N ASN A 221 -6.46 12.27 -23.93
CA ASN A 221 -6.94 10.95 -24.28
C ASN A 221 -8.14 10.55 -23.39
N GLN A 222 -9.26 10.23 -24.01
CA GLN A 222 -10.48 9.84 -23.28
C GLN A 222 -10.60 8.35 -22.95
N LYS A 223 -9.73 7.50 -23.51
CA LYS A 223 -9.75 6.05 -23.28
C LYS A 223 -8.88 5.64 -22.09
N ILE A 224 -7.81 6.39 -21.82
CA ILE A 224 -6.87 6.09 -20.73
C ILE A 224 -7.11 7.04 -19.57
N ARG A 225 -7.30 6.46 -18.40
CA ARG A 225 -7.43 7.18 -17.13
C ARG A 225 -6.14 7.03 -16.34
N ILE A 226 -5.30 8.07 -16.30
CA ILE A 226 -3.98 8.06 -15.66
C ILE A 226 -4.11 7.78 -14.14
N LEU A 227 -5.21 8.21 -13.52
CA LEU A 227 -5.54 7.89 -12.12
C LEU A 227 -5.46 6.40 -11.79
N GLY A 228 -5.53 5.48 -12.77
CA GLY A 228 -5.34 4.04 -12.56
C GLY A 228 -4.02 3.67 -11.84
N PHE A 229 -3.01 4.53 -11.87
CA PHE A 229 -1.74 4.32 -11.15
C PHE A 229 -1.74 4.88 -9.71
N PHE A 230 -2.83 5.51 -9.27
CA PHE A 230 -2.86 6.25 -8.00
C PHE A 230 -2.50 5.41 -6.79
N GLY A 231 -2.98 4.18 -6.66
CA GLY A 231 -2.68 3.36 -5.48
C GLY A 231 -1.19 3.10 -5.30
N PHE A 232 -0.45 2.82 -6.39
CA PHE A 232 1.01 2.66 -6.34
C PHE A 232 1.70 3.92 -5.80
N PHE A 233 1.41 5.07 -6.40
CA PHE A 233 2.02 6.33 -5.96
C PHE A 233 1.53 6.79 -4.58
N SER A 234 0.30 6.47 -4.19
CA SER A 234 -0.21 6.73 -2.85
C SER A 234 0.54 5.92 -1.81
N ASP A 235 0.80 4.64 -2.06
CA ASP A 235 1.40 3.75 -1.06
C ASP A 235 2.89 4.08 -0.82
N TYR A 236 3.61 4.46 -1.87
CA TYR A 236 5.05 4.72 -1.79
C TYR A 236 5.42 6.20 -1.74
N GLY A 237 4.56 7.09 -2.22
CA GLY A 237 4.82 8.53 -2.36
C GLY A 237 4.72 9.33 -1.07
N ARG A 238 4.23 8.72 0.02
CA ARG A 238 4.05 9.36 1.34
C ARG A 238 5.34 9.61 2.12
N PHE A 239 6.43 8.99 1.70
CA PHE A 239 7.74 9.11 2.35
C PHE A 239 8.70 9.95 1.50
N SER A 240 8.16 11.01 0.89
CA SER A 240 8.91 11.93 0.05
C SER A 240 10.00 12.66 0.85
N ILE A 241 11.04 13.14 0.17
CA ILE A 241 12.15 13.88 0.81
C ILE A 241 11.61 15.16 1.49
N LYS A 242 10.60 15.80 0.89
CA LYS A 242 9.97 17.01 1.43
C LYS A 242 9.33 16.77 2.78
N ASP A 243 8.65 15.64 2.94
CA ASP A 243 8.01 15.27 4.21
C ASP A 243 9.03 14.95 5.30
N GLN A 244 10.21 14.42 4.94
CA GLN A 244 11.28 14.08 5.90
C GLN A 244 11.87 15.28 6.62
N MET A 245 11.86 16.46 5.99
CA MET A 245 12.39 17.69 6.57
C MET A 245 11.57 18.19 7.77
N THR A 246 10.34 17.69 7.94
CA THR A 246 9.44 18.08 9.03
C THR A 246 9.71 17.31 10.34
N PHE A 247 10.45 16.21 10.27
CA PHE A 247 10.71 15.35 11.42
C PHE A 247 11.92 15.79 12.26
N SER A 248 11.89 15.47 13.55
CA SER A 248 13.06 15.56 14.43
C SER A 248 14.20 14.65 13.92
N LYS A 249 15.46 14.95 14.29
CA LYS A 249 16.64 14.18 13.85
C LYS A 249 16.52 12.68 14.15
N SER A 250 15.96 12.29 15.29
CA SER A 250 15.73 10.89 15.65
C SER A 250 14.68 10.23 14.76
N ASN A 251 13.59 10.94 14.44
CA ASN A 251 12.54 10.45 13.55
C ASN A 251 13.02 10.35 12.10
N GLN A 252 13.91 11.24 11.65
CA GLN A 252 14.51 11.15 10.31
C GLN A 252 15.21 9.80 10.09
N THR A 253 15.99 9.30 11.06
CA THR A 253 16.64 7.99 10.93
C THR A 253 15.63 6.85 10.84
N ARG A 254 14.54 6.90 11.62
CA ARG A 254 13.48 5.89 11.60
C ARG A 254 12.71 5.89 10.28
N VAL A 255 12.33 7.07 9.80
CA VAL A 255 11.64 7.23 8.51
C VAL A 255 12.54 6.79 7.35
N ARG A 256 13.83 7.14 7.39
CA ARG A 256 14.84 6.64 6.45
C ARG A 256 14.92 5.12 6.42
N PHE A 257 14.95 4.47 7.57
CA PHE A 257 14.93 3.01 7.66
C PHE A 257 13.66 2.39 7.06
N ILE A 258 12.48 2.95 7.39
CA ILE A 258 11.19 2.51 6.85
C ILE A 258 11.22 2.59 5.32
N LYS A 259 11.65 3.73 4.78
CA LYS A 259 11.73 4.00 3.35
C LYS A 259 12.69 3.06 2.62
N GLN A 260 13.89 2.86 3.15
CA GLN A 260 14.85 1.89 2.60
C GLN A 260 14.25 0.48 2.58
N THR A 261 13.53 0.10 3.64
CA THR A 261 12.87 -1.21 3.73
C THR A 261 11.77 -1.35 2.67
N LEU A 262 10.98 -0.30 2.44
CA LEU A 262 9.91 -0.29 1.45
C LEU A 262 10.46 -0.36 0.02
N PHE A 263 11.40 0.51 -0.35
CA PHE A 263 11.96 0.56 -1.70
C PHE A 263 12.81 -0.66 -2.05
N ARG A 264 13.42 -1.32 -1.06
CA ARG A 264 14.16 -2.57 -1.28
C ARG A 264 13.31 -3.83 -1.16
N SER A 265 12.00 -3.68 -0.93
CA SER A 265 11.13 -4.83 -0.80
C SER A 265 10.84 -5.46 -2.17
N HIS A 266 10.77 -6.80 -2.19
CA HIS A 266 10.30 -7.54 -3.38
C HIS A 266 8.93 -7.05 -3.87
N HIS A 267 8.06 -6.65 -2.95
CA HIS A 267 6.73 -6.16 -3.27
C HIS A 267 6.77 -4.81 -4.01
N PHE A 268 7.62 -3.87 -3.60
CA PHE A 268 7.81 -2.62 -4.34
C PHE A 268 8.27 -2.90 -5.77
N TYR A 269 9.29 -3.75 -5.94
CA TYR A 269 9.80 -4.10 -7.28
C TYR A 269 8.73 -4.74 -8.14
N LYS A 270 7.97 -5.71 -7.61
CA LYS A 270 6.91 -6.37 -8.38
C LYS A 270 5.81 -5.41 -8.79
N ARG A 271 5.44 -4.46 -7.92
CA ARG A 271 4.46 -3.42 -8.27
C ARG A 271 5.00 -2.44 -9.29
N LEU A 272 6.25 -2.02 -9.17
CA LEU A 272 6.90 -1.15 -10.17
C LEU A 272 6.90 -1.82 -11.56
N GLU A 273 7.26 -3.10 -11.65
CA GLU A 273 7.20 -3.88 -12.90
C GLU A 273 5.78 -3.95 -13.48
N ASN A 274 4.78 -4.25 -12.65
CA ASN A 274 3.39 -4.38 -13.09
C ASN A 274 2.81 -3.04 -13.56
N VAL A 275 3.12 -1.96 -12.85
CA VAL A 275 2.67 -0.62 -13.19
C VAL A 275 3.33 -0.14 -14.48
N LEU A 276 4.64 -0.38 -14.65
CA LEU A 276 5.36 -0.11 -15.88
C LEU A 276 4.76 -0.89 -17.06
N THR A 277 4.55 -2.21 -16.90
CA THR A 277 3.91 -3.05 -17.92
C THR A 277 2.53 -2.55 -18.30
N SER A 278 1.72 -2.15 -17.31
CA SER A 278 0.37 -1.60 -17.53
C SER A 278 0.42 -0.29 -18.29
N CYS A 279 1.40 0.57 -17.99
CA CYS A 279 1.64 1.81 -18.71
C CYS A 279 2.05 1.53 -20.18
N THR A 280 3.01 0.63 -20.41
CA THR A 280 3.46 0.27 -21.77
C THR A 280 2.32 -0.32 -22.60
N ASN A 281 1.50 -1.19 -22.01
CA ASN A 281 0.30 -1.73 -22.66
C ASN A 281 -0.71 -0.64 -23.02
N SER A 282 -0.84 0.37 -22.16
CA SER A 282 -1.71 1.52 -22.43
C SER A 282 -1.22 2.30 -23.65
N ILE A 283 0.09 2.54 -23.78
CA ILE A 283 0.68 3.18 -24.97
C ILE A 283 0.49 2.32 -26.22
N GLN A 284 0.73 1.01 -26.13
CA GLN A 284 0.55 0.12 -27.29
C GLN A 284 -0.91 0.16 -27.78
N SER A 285 -1.87 0.20 -26.87
CA SER A 285 -3.29 0.34 -27.23
C SER A 285 -3.62 1.67 -27.94
N LEU A 286 -2.77 2.70 -27.82
CA LEU A 286 -2.88 3.93 -28.59
C LEU A 286 -2.36 3.79 -30.03
N LYS A 287 -1.36 2.92 -30.25
CA LYS A 287 -0.73 2.68 -31.55
C LYS A 287 -1.50 1.71 -32.44
N ASP A 288 -2.30 0.83 -31.84
CA ASP A 288 -3.14 -0.15 -32.53
C ASP A 288 -4.47 0.46 -33.05
N LEU A 289 -4.57 1.80 -33.11
CA LEU A 289 -5.70 2.62 -33.58
C LEU A 289 -5.29 3.49 -34.77
#